data_AF-A0A409YSZ2-F1
#
_entry.id   AF-A0A409YSZ2-F1
#
_cell.length_a   1.000
_cell.length_b   1.000
_cell.length_c   1.000
_cell.angle_alpha   90.00
_cell.angle_beta   90.00
_cell.angle_gamma   90.00
#
_symmetry.space_group_name_H-M   'P 1'
#
loop_
_entity.id
_entity.type
_entity.pdbx_description
1 polymer ?
#
loop_
_entity_poly.entity_id
_entity_poly.type
_entity_poly.pdbx_seq_one_letter_code
_entity_poly.pdbx_strand_id
1 'polypeptide(L)'
;MSTSPSVDSITNFITAVRTYNPLPFPVAVTEVMKTLSPFINSDNGLDDDINQSIKDIEERFVQAVRHMCLMVKHTVHSVTMLCSILAVSNTKPHPLSTANVLRLVAEGLLAGNACATDAHVQYTVLRTDVESKFDLFEQKFGEDSVINVSGNSNTIKSTLKVLRDTIVLHLKESEKVSLATVDLLTGINKLLQTFLEDDSFSLKNPLTNAPLFSLDMFPTWKGLREHFITFQAKACRPISSMPVVLDTHQKYLIASWASGDIQNG
;
A
#
# COMPACT_ATOMS: atom_id res chain seq x y z
N MET A 1 -12.37 -12.15 -13.51
CA MET A 1 -10.97 -11.96 -13.06
C MET A 1 -10.26 -11.18 -14.14
N SER A 2 -9.88 -9.93 -13.86
CA SER A 2 -8.98 -9.18 -14.77
C SER A 2 -7.58 -9.37 -14.21
N THR A 3 -6.78 -10.18 -14.91
CA THR A 3 -5.35 -10.32 -14.65
C THR A 3 -4.67 -8.99 -14.94
N SER A 4 -3.94 -8.43 -13.98
CA SER A 4 -3.03 -7.33 -14.22
C SER A 4 -2.05 -7.74 -15.33
N PRO A 5 -1.76 -6.91 -16.34
CA PRO A 5 -0.77 -7.26 -17.35
C PRO A 5 0.61 -7.38 -16.69
N SER A 6 1.29 -8.51 -16.91
CA SER A 6 2.65 -8.73 -16.41
C SER A 6 3.61 -7.69 -17.03
N VAL A 7 4.34 -6.98 -16.17
CA VAL A 7 5.30 -5.96 -16.59
C VAL A 7 6.63 -6.63 -16.91
N ASP A 8 6.73 -7.08 -18.15
CA ASP A 8 7.89 -7.84 -18.67
C ASP A 8 8.66 -7.06 -19.74
N SER A 9 8.14 -5.88 -20.09
CA SER A 9 8.66 -5.01 -21.14
C SER A 9 8.36 -3.55 -20.83
N ILE A 10 9.07 -2.63 -21.50
CA ILE A 10 8.82 -1.19 -21.41
C ILE A 10 7.38 -0.85 -21.81
N THR A 11 6.86 -1.45 -22.88
CA THR A 11 5.48 -1.23 -23.34
C THR A 11 4.45 -1.67 -22.30
N ASN A 12 4.68 -2.82 -21.65
CA ASN A 12 3.80 -3.30 -20.59
C ASN A 12 3.89 -2.40 -19.35
N PHE A 13 5.08 -1.89 -19.02
CA PHE A 13 5.25 -0.93 -17.93
C PHE A 13 4.46 0.36 -18.16
N ILE A 14 4.53 0.96 -19.35
CA ILE A 14 3.74 2.15 -19.70
C ILE A 14 2.24 1.89 -19.47
N THR A 15 1.76 0.74 -19.92
CA THR A 15 0.35 0.35 -19.79
C THR A 15 -0.04 0.13 -18.34
N ALA A 16 0.82 -0.54 -17.56
CA ALA A 16 0.59 -0.80 -16.15
C ALA A 16 0.53 0.50 -15.35
N VAL A 17 1.43 1.45 -15.58
CA VAL A 17 1.38 2.78 -14.94
C VAL A 17 0.08 3.49 -15.30
N ARG A 18 -0.30 3.53 -16.59
CA ARG A 18 -1.50 4.24 -17.05
C ARG A 18 -2.80 3.69 -16.45
N THR A 19 -2.84 2.39 -16.17
CA THR A 19 -4.04 1.69 -15.68
C THR A 19 -4.05 1.51 -14.17
N TYR A 20 -2.93 1.79 -13.50
CA TYR A 20 -2.80 1.64 -12.05
C TYR A 20 -3.69 2.64 -11.30
N ASN A 21 -4.54 2.12 -10.41
CA ASN A 21 -5.45 2.92 -9.62
C ASN A 21 -5.41 2.51 -8.14
N PRO A 22 -4.71 3.26 -7.28
CA PRO A 22 -4.66 2.98 -5.85
C PRO A 22 -5.87 3.51 -5.05
N LEU A 23 -6.78 4.27 -5.68
CA LEU A 23 -7.86 4.97 -4.98
C LEU A 23 -8.91 4.10 -4.28
N PRO A 24 -9.19 2.84 -4.70
CA PRO A 24 -10.09 1.97 -3.94
C PRO A 24 -9.58 1.67 -2.53
N PHE A 25 -8.26 1.66 -2.32
CA PHE A 25 -7.66 1.32 -1.02
C PHE A 25 -8.06 2.26 0.14
N PRO A 26 -7.89 3.59 0.06
CA PRO A 26 -8.28 4.47 1.16
C PRO A 26 -9.78 4.43 1.48
N VAL A 27 -10.62 4.16 0.48
CA VAL A 27 -12.06 3.95 0.68
C VAL A 27 -12.28 2.67 1.49
N ALA A 28 -11.70 1.55 1.05
CA ALA A 28 -11.79 0.27 1.74
C ALA A 28 -11.29 0.36 3.20
N VAL A 29 -10.16 1.02 3.45
CA VAL A 29 -9.66 1.24 4.82
C VAL A 29 -10.64 2.03 5.66
N THR A 30 -11.18 3.12 5.11
CA THR A 30 -12.14 3.95 5.83
C THR A 30 -13.39 3.15 6.20
N GLU A 31 -13.92 2.36 5.28
CA GLU A 31 -15.14 1.59 5.51
C GLU A 31 -14.92 0.43 6.48
N VAL A 32 -13.80 -0.30 6.42
CA VAL A 32 -13.47 -1.33 7.43
C VAL A 32 -13.32 -0.71 8.81
N MET A 33 -12.56 0.39 8.94
CA MET A 33 -12.35 1.03 10.25
C MET A 33 -13.65 1.59 10.83
N LYS A 34 -14.51 2.22 10.00
CA LYS A 34 -15.85 2.67 10.43
C LYS A 34 -16.73 1.50 10.87
N THR A 35 -16.64 0.38 10.15
CA THR A 35 -17.43 -0.81 10.42
C THR A 35 -17.01 -1.47 11.73
N LEU A 36 -15.71 -1.55 12.00
CA LEU A 36 -15.18 -2.17 13.22
C LEU A 36 -15.28 -1.24 14.45
N SER A 37 -15.09 0.06 14.28
CA SER A 37 -14.96 1.04 15.38
C SER A 37 -16.01 0.95 16.51
N PRO A 38 -17.30 0.73 16.24
CA PRO A 38 -18.30 0.57 17.29
C PRO A 38 -18.00 -0.63 18.20
N PHE A 39 -17.44 -1.70 17.65
CA PHE A 39 -17.24 -2.97 18.35
C PHE A 39 -16.02 -2.97 19.28
N ILE A 40 -15.08 -2.04 19.10
CA ILE A 40 -13.82 -2.01 19.85
C ILE A 40 -13.91 -1.08 21.08
N ASN A 41 -14.71 -0.03 21.00
CA ASN A 41 -14.68 1.09 21.95
C ASN A 41 -15.83 1.11 22.98
N SER A 42 -16.69 0.10 22.96
CA SER A 42 -17.86 0.02 23.84
C SER A 42 -17.88 -1.29 24.60
N ASP A 43 -18.39 -1.25 25.84
CA ASP A 43 -18.82 -2.44 26.56
C ASP A 43 -20.16 -2.89 25.96
N ASN A 44 -20.07 -3.68 24.90
CA ASN A 44 -21.14 -3.91 23.92
C ASN A 44 -21.99 -5.15 24.21
N GLY A 45 -21.82 -5.78 25.39
CA GLY A 45 -22.58 -6.96 25.80
C GLY A 45 -22.45 -8.15 24.85
N LEU A 46 -21.41 -8.14 24.01
CA LEU A 46 -21.07 -9.19 23.06
C LEU A 46 -20.38 -10.35 23.78
N ASP A 47 -20.56 -11.56 23.26
CA ASP A 47 -19.83 -12.76 23.66
C ASP A 47 -18.31 -12.48 23.57
N ASP A 48 -17.56 -12.84 24.61
CA ASP A 48 -16.13 -12.52 24.73
C ASP A 48 -15.33 -13.02 23.51
N ASP A 49 -15.71 -14.18 22.97
CA ASP A 49 -15.10 -14.78 21.78
C ASP A 49 -15.32 -13.92 20.51
N ILE A 50 -16.50 -13.30 20.37
CA ILE A 50 -16.81 -12.40 19.24
C ILE A 50 -16.01 -11.11 19.40
N ASN A 51 -16.02 -10.54 20.61
CA ASN A 51 -15.28 -9.32 20.91
C ASN A 51 -13.78 -9.48 20.66
N GLN A 52 -13.19 -10.59 21.12
CA GLN A 52 -11.79 -10.88 20.87
C GLN A 52 -11.50 -11.11 19.38
N SER A 53 -12.41 -11.77 18.67
CA SER A 53 -12.27 -11.97 17.23
C SER A 53 -12.30 -10.67 16.44
N ILE A 54 -13.18 -9.73 16.79
CA ILE A 54 -13.27 -8.42 16.14
C ILE A 54 -12.00 -7.58 16.40
N LYS A 55 -11.47 -7.61 17.63
CA LYS A 55 -10.21 -6.93 17.96
C LYS A 55 -9.02 -7.50 17.18
N ASP A 56 -8.91 -8.83 17.08
CA ASP A 56 -7.88 -9.50 16.27
C ASP A 56 -7.98 -9.11 14.79
N ILE A 57 -9.20 -9.02 14.26
CA ILE A 57 -9.43 -8.56 12.88
C ILE A 57 -8.93 -7.12 12.68
N GLU A 58 -9.25 -6.21 13.60
CA GLU A 58 -8.79 -4.83 13.54
C GLU A 58 -7.26 -4.72 13.59
N GLU A 59 -6.62 -5.36 14.58
CA GLU A 59 -5.17 -5.29 14.78
C GLU A 59 -4.41 -5.77 13.54
N ARG A 60 -4.84 -6.90 12.98
CA ARG A 60 -4.25 -7.47 11.76
C ARG A 60 -4.54 -6.61 10.53
N PHE A 61 -5.73 -6.02 10.44
CA PHE A 61 -6.06 -5.09 9.36
C PHE A 61 -5.17 -3.84 9.41
N VAL A 62 -5.02 -3.24 10.58
CA VAL A 62 -4.14 -2.09 10.81
C VAL A 62 -2.70 -2.43 10.46
N GLN A 63 -2.23 -3.63 10.80
CA GLN A 63 -0.89 -4.07 10.42
C GLN A 63 -0.71 -4.15 8.89
N ALA A 64 -1.67 -4.73 8.16
CA ALA A 64 -1.63 -4.79 6.70
C ALA A 64 -1.61 -3.39 6.07
N VAL A 65 -2.43 -2.47 6.62
CA VAL A 65 -2.45 -1.06 6.22
C VAL A 65 -1.11 -0.38 6.46
N ARG A 66 -0.43 -0.65 7.59
CA ARG A 66 0.91 -0.10 7.88
C ARG A 66 1.92 -0.54 6.83
N HIS A 67 1.89 -1.80 6.39
CA HIS A 67 2.77 -2.28 5.32
C HIS A 67 2.52 -1.53 4.00
N MET A 68 1.26 -1.25 3.64
CA MET A 68 0.95 -0.41 2.48
C MET A 68 1.47 1.02 2.65
N CYS A 69 1.37 1.61 3.84
CA CYS A 69 1.92 2.94 4.11
C CYS A 69 3.44 2.99 3.95
N LEU A 70 4.16 1.97 4.45
CA LEU A 70 5.61 1.84 4.29
C LEU A 70 5.99 1.64 2.82
N MET A 71 5.26 0.79 2.10
CA MET A 71 5.43 0.61 0.65
C MET A 71 5.34 1.94 -0.09
N VAL A 72 4.30 2.75 0.18
CA VAL A 72 4.12 4.05 -0.48
C VAL A 72 5.29 4.97 -0.17
N LYS A 73 5.74 5.01 1.09
CA LYS A 73 6.89 5.83 1.51
C LYS A 73 8.16 5.50 0.72
N HIS A 74 8.53 4.22 0.70
CA HIS A 74 9.72 3.76 -0.02
C HIS A 74 9.62 4.06 -1.51
N THR A 75 8.47 3.79 -2.11
CA THR A 75 8.24 3.98 -3.54
C THR A 75 8.24 5.46 -3.94
N VAL A 76 7.54 6.33 -3.21
CA VAL A 76 7.54 7.79 -3.48
C VAL A 76 8.95 8.35 -3.41
N HIS A 77 9.71 7.98 -2.39
CA HIS A 77 11.08 8.46 -2.22
C HIS A 77 11.98 8.03 -3.39
N SER A 78 12.01 6.73 -3.70
CA SER A 78 12.81 6.20 -4.81
C SER A 78 12.42 6.77 -6.16
N VAL A 79 11.13 6.83 -6.49
CA VAL A 79 10.70 7.35 -7.80
C VAL A 79 10.96 8.86 -7.90
N THR A 80 10.88 9.60 -6.78
CA THR A 80 11.26 11.02 -6.74
C THR A 80 12.75 11.20 -7.02
N MET A 81 13.62 10.42 -6.36
CA MET A 81 15.07 10.45 -6.61
C MET A 81 15.37 10.11 -8.08
N LEU A 82 14.73 9.07 -8.62
CA LEU A 82 14.89 8.69 -10.02
C LEU A 82 14.52 9.84 -10.96
N CYS A 83 13.34 10.44 -10.78
CA CYS A 83 12.90 11.57 -11.59
C CYS A 83 13.87 12.77 -11.52
N SER A 84 14.45 13.04 -10.34
CA SER A 84 15.42 14.12 -10.17
C SER A 84 16.72 13.88 -10.94
N ILE A 85 17.25 12.64 -10.91
CA ILE A 85 18.45 12.30 -11.70
C ILE A 85 18.14 12.41 -13.20
N LEU A 86 17.01 11.84 -13.62
CA LEU A 86 16.57 11.83 -15.01
C LEU A 86 16.51 13.27 -15.56
N ALA A 87 15.97 14.22 -14.79
CA ALA A 87 15.88 15.63 -15.18
C ALA A 87 17.24 16.31 -15.47
N VAL A 88 18.34 15.86 -14.86
CA VAL A 88 19.66 16.49 -15.00
C VAL A 88 20.69 15.62 -15.76
N SER A 89 20.32 14.37 -16.06
CA SER A 89 21.20 13.36 -16.64
C SER A 89 21.83 13.73 -17.99
N ASN A 90 21.16 14.59 -18.78
CA ASN A 90 21.67 15.06 -20.08
C ASN A 90 22.65 16.24 -19.98
N THR A 91 22.64 16.99 -18.87
CA THR A 91 23.36 18.26 -18.76
C THR A 91 24.52 18.22 -17.77
N LYS A 92 24.51 17.30 -16.80
CA LYS A 92 25.55 17.16 -15.77
C LYS A 92 25.83 15.69 -15.44
N PRO A 93 26.42 14.90 -16.35
CA PRO A 93 26.72 13.50 -16.08
C PRO A 93 27.79 13.37 -14.99
N HIS A 94 27.40 12.82 -13.85
CA HIS A 94 28.31 12.46 -12.75
C HIS A 94 28.18 10.96 -12.46
N PRO A 95 28.99 10.10 -13.11
CA PRO A 95 28.76 8.66 -13.13
C PRO A 95 28.73 8.00 -11.74
N LEU A 96 29.66 8.36 -10.84
CA LEU A 96 29.71 7.82 -9.48
C LEU A 96 28.51 8.24 -8.63
N SER A 97 28.11 9.51 -8.73
CA SER A 97 26.91 10.02 -8.05
C SER A 97 25.65 9.34 -8.60
N THR A 98 25.56 9.20 -9.92
CA THR A 98 24.43 8.55 -10.61
C THR A 98 24.30 7.08 -10.20
N ALA A 99 25.41 6.34 -10.17
CA ALA A 99 25.43 4.94 -9.73
C ALA A 99 24.92 4.78 -8.29
N ASN A 100 25.42 5.63 -7.37
CA ASN A 100 24.99 5.60 -5.97
C ASN A 100 23.50 5.90 -5.82
N VAL A 101 22.97 6.88 -6.54
CA VAL A 101 21.55 7.22 -6.46
C VAL A 101 20.70 6.12 -7.12
N LEU A 102 21.11 5.53 -8.25
CA LEU A 102 20.41 4.39 -8.86
C LEU A 102 20.37 3.18 -7.94
N ARG A 103 21.44 2.89 -7.20
CA ARG A 103 21.45 1.86 -6.15
C ARG A 103 20.40 2.13 -5.09
N LEU A 104 20.35 3.35 -4.55
CA LEU A 104 19.35 3.74 -3.53
C LEU A 104 17.91 3.66 -4.07
N VAL A 105 17.71 4.05 -5.33
CA VAL A 105 16.42 3.91 -6.03
C VAL A 105 16.00 2.45 -6.06
N ALA A 106 16.88 1.54 -6.51
CA ALA A 106 16.62 0.11 -6.58
C ALA A 106 16.32 -0.49 -5.19
N GLU A 107 17.14 -0.17 -4.18
CA GLU A 107 16.93 -0.61 -2.79
C GLU A 107 15.56 -0.19 -2.25
N GLY A 108 15.16 1.07 -2.47
CA GLY A 108 13.86 1.53 -2.01
C GLY A 108 12.68 0.93 -2.81
N LEU A 109 12.84 0.63 -4.10
CA LEU A 109 11.80 -0.08 -4.88
C LEU A 109 11.67 -1.54 -4.45
N LEU A 110 12.79 -2.21 -4.11
CA LEU A 110 12.79 -3.54 -3.52
C LEU A 110 12.12 -3.54 -2.13
N ALA A 111 12.44 -2.57 -1.27
CA ALA A 111 11.80 -2.41 0.03
C ALA A 111 10.29 -2.13 -0.11
N GLY A 112 9.90 -1.30 -1.09
CA GLY A 112 8.52 -1.06 -1.46
C GLY A 112 7.81 -2.35 -1.87
N ASN A 113 8.44 -3.16 -2.72
CA ASN A 113 7.88 -4.43 -3.18
C ASN A 113 7.69 -5.44 -2.05
N ALA A 114 8.69 -5.57 -1.16
CA ALA A 114 8.60 -6.44 0.01
C ALA A 114 7.41 -6.03 0.91
N CYS A 115 7.27 -4.74 1.20
CA CYS A 115 6.14 -4.23 1.99
C CYS A 115 4.79 -4.44 1.28
N ALA A 116 4.72 -4.29 -0.04
CA ALA A 116 3.50 -4.57 -0.81
C ALA A 116 3.12 -6.06 -0.72
N THR A 117 4.12 -6.93 -0.79
CA THR A 117 3.95 -8.39 -0.72
C THR A 117 3.46 -8.81 0.66
N ASP A 118 4.07 -8.30 1.72
CA ASP A 118 3.65 -8.55 3.09
C ASP A 118 2.20 -8.10 3.32
N ALA A 119 1.84 -6.91 2.84
CA ALA A 119 0.47 -6.41 2.92
C ALA A 119 -0.51 -7.31 2.17
N HIS A 120 -0.18 -7.72 0.94
CA HIS A 120 -1.03 -8.60 0.14
C HIS A 120 -1.26 -9.95 0.84
N VAL A 121 -0.20 -10.58 1.36
CA VAL A 121 -0.32 -11.82 2.14
C VAL A 121 -1.22 -11.62 3.36
N GLN A 122 -1.03 -10.53 4.10
CA GLN A 122 -1.85 -10.24 5.28
C GLN A 122 -3.33 -10.03 4.93
N TYR A 123 -3.65 -9.31 3.86
CA TYR A 123 -5.04 -9.15 3.42
C TYR A 123 -5.68 -10.48 3.00
N THR A 124 -4.95 -11.31 2.25
CA THR A 124 -5.44 -12.62 1.79
C THR A 124 -5.74 -13.56 2.96
N VAL A 125 -4.81 -13.65 3.92
CA VAL A 125 -5.00 -14.49 5.12
C VAL A 125 -6.14 -13.92 5.98
N LEU A 126 -6.14 -12.60 6.24
CA LEU A 126 -7.18 -11.97 7.05
C LEU A 126 -8.58 -12.14 6.45
N ARG A 127 -8.74 -12.01 5.12
CA ARG A 127 -10.03 -12.23 4.46
C ARG A 127 -10.55 -13.64 4.70
N THR A 128 -9.67 -14.63 4.52
CA THR A 128 -10.01 -16.05 4.71
C THR A 128 -10.40 -16.34 6.17
N ASP A 129 -9.66 -15.77 7.12
CA ASP A 129 -9.94 -15.93 8.55
C ASP A 129 -11.25 -15.24 8.96
N VAL A 130 -11.53 -14.04 8.42
CA VAL A 130 -12.79 -13.33 8.63
C VAL A 130 -13.94 -14.18 8.12
N GLU A 131 -13.88 -14.66 6.88
CA GLU A 131 -14.93 -15.52 6.30
C GLU A 131 -15.19 -16.74 7.22
N SER A 132 -14.13 -17.44 7.64
CA SER A 132 -14.26 -18.61 8.51
C SER A 132 -14.81 -18.29 9.90
N LYS A 133 -14.41 -17.18 10.54
CA LYS A 133 -14.90 -16.80 11.87
C LYS A 133 -16.38 -16.40 11.80
N PHE A 134 -16.78 -15.67 10.77
CA PHE A 134 -18.18 -15.30 10.58
C PHE A 134 -19.05 -16.50 10.26
N ASP A 135 -18.58 -17.49 9.50
CA ASP A 135 -19.32 -18.75 9.29
C ASP A 135 -19.60 -19.47 10.64
N LEU A 136 -18.64 -19.48 11.57
CA LEU A 136 -18.83 -20.05 12.90
C LEU A 136 -19.85 -19.27 13.73
N PHE A 137 -19.83 -17.93 13.65
CA PHE A 137 -20.82 -17.09 14.34
C PHE A 137 -22.22 -17.26 13.75
N GLU A 138 -22.33 -17.36 12.43
CA GLU A 138 -23.60 -17.64 11.76
C GLU A 138 -24.16 -19.01 12.14
N GLN A 139 -23.31 -20.03 12.31
CA GLN A 139 -23.74 -21.34 12.81
C GLN A 139 -24.21 -21.29 14.28
N LYS A 140 -23.53 -20.53 15.13
CA LYS A 140 -23.83 -20.44 16.58
C LYS A 140 -25.05 -19.57 16.86
N PHE A 141 -25.25 -18.49 16.11
CA PHE A 141 -26.24 -17.45 16.42
C PHE A 141 -27.28 -17.24 15.31
N GLY A 142 -27.05 -17.73 14.10
CA GLY A 142 -27.88 -17.47 12.91
C GLY A 142 -27.43 -16.20 12.15
N GLU A 143 -27.58 -16.20 10.82
CA GLU A 143 -27.11 -15.11 9.95
C GLU A 143 -27.78 -13.75 10.20
N ASP A 144 -29.05 -13.77 10.59
CA ASP A 144 -29.87 -12.58 10.87
C ASP A 144 -29.76 -12.10 12.31
N SER A 145 -28.84 -12.68 13.10
CA SER A 145 -28.59 -12.23 14.47
C SER A 145 -28.19 -10.77 14.47
N VAL A 146 -28.99 -9.97 15.16
CA VAL A 146 -28.77 -8.54 15.33
C VAL A 146 -27.70 -8.34 16.39
N ILE A 147 -26.61 -7.70 16.00
CA ILE A 147 -25.61 -7.20 16.91
C ILE A 147 -25.98 -5.77 17.27
N ASN A 148 -26.26 -5.55 18.56
CA ASN A 148 -26.50 -4.23 19.11
C ASN A 148 -25.24 -3.74 19.79
N VAL A 149 -24.68 -2.64 19.32
CA VAL A 149 -23.57 -1.96 19.99
C VAL A 149 -24.08 -0.64 20.53
N SER A 150 -24.16 -0.51 21.85
CA SER A 150 -24.44 0.75 22.53
C SER A 150 -23.16 1.55 22.73
N GLY A 151 -23.00 2.66 22.01
CA GLY A 151 -21.95 3.65 22.27
C GLY A 151 -22.49 4.85 23.07
N ASN A 152 -21.58 5.73 23.51
CA ASN A 152 -21.86 6.90 24.37
C ASN A 152 -22.94 7.90 23.86
N SER A 153 -23.43 7.76 22.63
CA SER A 153 -24.49 8.62 22.08
C SER A 153 -25.46 7.94 21.11
N ASN A 154 -25.19 6.73 20.61
CA ASN A 154 -26.04 6.04 19.63
C ASN A 154 -25.95 4.51 19.79
N THR A 155 -27.05 3.82 19.46
CA THR A 155 -27.06 2.35 19.30
C THR A 155 -26.95 2.03 17.82
N ILE A 156 -25.92 1.27 17.43
CA ILE A 156 -25.79 0.75 16.07
C ILE A 156 -26.41 -0.65 16.04
N LYS A 157 -27.36 -0.83 15.12
CA LYS A 157 -27.99 -2.11 14.79
C LYS A 157 -27.46 -2.58 13.45
N SER A 158 -26.74 -3.70 13.46
CA SER A 158 -26.33 -4.40 12.24
C SER A 158 -26.54 -5.90 12.43
N THR A 159 -26.60 -6.65 11.33
CA THR A 159 -26.59 -8.12 11.41
C THR A 159 -25.17 -8.65 11.24
N LEU A 160 -24.91 -9.87 11.72
CA LEU A 160 -23.64 -10.58 11.48
C LEU A 160 -23.32 -10.65 9.97
N LYS A 161 -24.35 -10.92 9.16
CA LYS A 161 -24.26 -10.95 7.70
C LYS A 161 -23.80 -9.61 7.10
N VAL A 162 -24.44 -8.50 7.47
CA VAL A 162 -24.06 -7.17 6.94
C VAL A 162 -22.65 -6.79 7.37
N LEU A 163 -22.27 -7.13 8.61
CA LEU A 163 -20.92 -6.91 9.12
C LEU A 163 -19.88 -7.69 8.32
N ARG A 164 -20.10 -9.00 8.13
CA ARG A 164 -19.27 -9.87 7.30
C ARG A 164 -19.13 -9.33 5.89
N ASP A 165 -20.24 -9.09 5.21
CA ASP A 165 -20.26 -8.68 3.80
C ASP A 165 -19.47 -7.39 3.58
N THR A 166 -19.63 -6.42 4.48
CA THR A 166 -18.93 -5.14 4.42
C THR A 166 -17.42 -5.32 4.61
N ILE A 167 -17.00 -6.06 5.65
CA ILE A 167 -15.58 -6.29 5.94
C ILE A 167 -14.93 -7.07 4.79
N VAL A 168 -15.54 -8.18 4.35
CA VAL A 168 -15.00 -9.05 3.30
C VAL A 168 -14.89 -8.31 1.97
N LEU A 169 -15.90 -7.51 1.60
CA LEU A 169 -15.87 -6.69 0.39
C LEU A 169 -14.63 -5.78 0.37
N HIS A 170 -14.41 -5.02 1.44
CA HIS A 170 -13.34 -4.04 1.50
C HIS A 170 -11.94 -4.67 1.74
N LEU A 171 -11.87 -5.82 2.42
CA LEU A 171 -10.65 -6.63 2.45
C LEU A 171 -10.27 -7.10 1.05
N LYS A 172 -11.24 -7.56 0.25
CA LYS A 172 -11.01 -7.98 -1.14
C LYS A 172 -10.57 -6.82 -2.04
N GLU A 173 -11.11 -5.62 -1.84
CA GLU A 173 -10.63 -4.41 -2.53
C GLU A 173 -9.18 -4.07 -2.15
N SER A 174 -8.84 -4.16 -0.86
CA SER A 174 -7.48 -3.93 -0.36
C SER A 174 -6.49 -4.99 -0.88
N GLU A 175 -6.90 -6.25 -0.90
CA GLU A 175 -6.17 -7.38 -1.49
C GLU A 175 -5.89 -7.13 -2.99
N LYS A 176 -6.89 -6.68 -3.74
CA LYS A 176 -6.74 -6.38 -5.17
C LYS A 176 -5.75 -5.24 -5.43
N VAL A 177 -5.82 -4.15 -4.66
CA VAL A 177 -4.89 -3.02 -4.83
C VAL A 177 -3.47 -3.41 -4.43
N SER A 178 -3.30 -4.15 -3.32
CA SER A 178 -1.99 -4.64 -2.90
C SER A 178 -1.38 -5.58 -3.93
N LEU A 179 -2.15 -6.52 -4.49
CA LEU A 179 -1.69 -7.39 -5.58
C LEU A 179 -1.25 -6.61 -6.81
N ALA A 180 -2.08 -5.67 -7.29
CA ALA A 180 -1.72 -4.83 -8.44
C ALA A 180 -0.44 -4.00 -8.18
N THR A 181 -0.20 -3.63 -6.92
CA THR A 181 1.03 -2.94 -6.51
C THR A 181 2.23 -3.87 -6.53
N VAL A 182 2.09 -5.11 -6.03
CA VAL A 182 3.12 -6.15 -6.10
C VAL A 182 3.50 -6.44 -7.55
N ASP A 183 2.52 -6.63 -8.43
CA ASP A 183 2.75 -6.89 -9.86
C ASP A 183 3.56 -5.76 -10.50
N LEU A 184 3.16 -4.51 -10.24
CA LEU A 184 3.82 -3.31 -10.76
C LEU A 184 5.27 -3.20 -10.26
N LEU A 185 5.49 -3.32 -8.95
CA LEU A 185 6.82 -3.17 -8.34
C LEU A 185 7.75 -4.33 -8.70
N THR A 186 7.23 -5.56 -8.77
CA THR A 186 7.97 -6.73 -9.26
C THR A 186 8.40 -6.52 -10.71
N GLY A 187 7.51 -6.01 -11.55
CA GLY A 187 7.82 -5.62 -12.92
C GLY A 187 8.94 -4.60 -13.04
N ILE A 188 8.85 -3.53 -12.26
CA ILE A 188 9.89 -2.50 -12.20
C ILE A 188 11.23 -3.11 -11.78
N ASN A 189 11.24 -3.97 -10.75
CA ASN A 189 12.46 -4.64 -10.29
C ASN A 189 13.08 -5.52 -11.38
N LYS A 190 12.26 -6.26 -12.15
CA LYS A 190 12.75 -7.03 -13.31
C LYS A 190 13.37 -6.14 -14.37
N LEU A 191 12.72 -5.02 -14.73
CA LEU A 191 13.26 -4.08 -15.71
C LEU A 191 14.58 -3.44 -15.24
N LEU A 192 14.68 -3.09 -13.96
CA LEU A 192 15.91 -2.60 -13.36
C LEU A 192 17.01 -3.66 -13.38
N GLN A 193 16.70 -4.90 -13.06
CA GLN A 193 17.64 -6.01 -13.14
C GLN A 193 18.16 -6.18 -14.58
N THR A 194 17.28 -6.21 -15.58
CA THR A 194 17.68 -6.28 -17.00
C THR A 194 18.59 -5.13 -17.41
N PHE A 195 18.32 -3.91 -16.92
CA PHE A 195 19.21 -2.78 -17.14
C PHE A 195 20.59 -2.95 -16.47
N LEU A 196 20.63 -3.48 -15.25
CA LEU A 196 21.88 -3.69 -14.51
C LEU A 196 22.74 -4.81 -15.12
N GLU A 197 22.11 -5.78 -15.78
CA GLU A 197 22.76 -6.89 -16.48
C GLU A 197 23.17 -6.52 -17.92
N ASP A 198 22.82 -5.31 -18.40
CA ASP A 198 23.20 -4.84 -19.74
C ASP A 198 24.66 -4.35 -19.78
N ASP A 199 25.57 -5.27 -20.07
CA ASP A 199 27.00 -5.00 -20.24
C ASP A 199 27.31 -4.02 -21.39
N SER A 200 26.35 -3.75 -22.29
CA SER A 200 26.54 -2.81 -23.40
C SER A 200 26.37 -1.35 -22.98
N PHE A 201 25.72 -1.09 -21.83
CA PHE A 201 25.50 0.26 -21.34
C PHE A 201 26.64 0.73 -20.42
N SER A 202 27.05 1.99 -20.59
CA SER A 202 28.03 2.63 -19.71
C SER A 202 27.47 3.91 -19.12
N LEU A 203 27.58 4.06 -17.79
CA LEU A 203 27.25 5.31 -17.08
C LEU A 203 28.15 6.50 -17.45
N LYS A 204 29.18 6.29 -18.29
CA LYS A 204 29.90 7.39 -18.95
C LYS A 204 29.01 8.11 -19.97
N ASN A 205 28.03 7.41 -20.52
CA ASN A 205 27.01 7.99 -21.39
C ASN A 205 25.83 8.52 -20.55
N PRO A 206 25.06 9.47 -21.08
CA PRO A 206 23.81 9.92 -20.44
C PRO A 206 22.89 8.74 -20.12
N LEU A 207 22.29 8.75 -18.93
CA LEU A 207 21.36 7.69 -18.48
C LEU A 207 20.17 7.54 -19.44
N THR A 208 19.77 8.62 -20.10
CA THR A 208 18.69 8.67 -21.11
C THR A 208 18.98 7.87 -22.38
N ASN A 209 20.23 7.44 -22.61
CA ASN A 209 20.54 6.53 -23.70
C ASN A 209 20.07 5.11 -23.41
N ALA A 210 19.84 4.76 -22.13
CA ALA A 210 19.24 3.47 -21.77
C ALA A 210 17.73 3.51 -22.04
N PRO A 211 17.15 2.52 -22.75
CA PRO A 211 15.73 2.54 -23.12
C PRO A 211 14.76 2.75 -21.94
N LEU A 212 15.04 2.12 -20.80
CA LEU A 212 14.22 2.22 -19.57
C LEU A 212 14.16 3.64 -18.99
N PHE A 213 15.19 4.43 -19.24
CA PHE A 213 15.39 5.78 -18.71
C PHE A 213 15.36 6.84 -19.81
N SER A 214 14.97 6.47 -21.02
CA SER A 214 14.88 7.37 -22.17
C SER A 214 13.91 8.52 -21.90
N LEU A 215 14.07 9.61 -22.66
CA LEU A 215 13.20 10.79 -22.52
C LEU A 215 11.71 10.45 -22.73
N ASP A 216 11.41 9.49 -23.61
CA ASP A 216 10.05 9.00 -23.85
C ASP A 216 9.45 8.27 -22.63
N MET A 217 10.30 7.77 -21.73
CA MET A 217 9.89 7.12 -20.49
C MET A 217 9.68 8.09 -19.32
N PHE A 218 10.10 9.35 -19.43
CA PHE A 218 9.92 10.33 -18.35
C PHE A 218 8.45 10.53 -17.96
N PRO A 219 7.49 10.68 -18.90
CA PRO A 219 6.08 10.78 -18.56
C PRO A 219 5.58 9.58 -17.74
N THR A 220 6.08 8.38 -18.06
CA THR A 220 5.73 7.14 -17.34
C THR A 220 6.26 7.15 -15.91
N TRP A 221 7.54 7.47 -15.70
CA TRP A 221 8.12 7.60 -14.36
C TRP A 221 7.45 8.70 -13.53
N LYS A 222 7.13 9.83 -14.17
CA LYS A 222 6.40 10.93 -13.52
C LYS A 222 4.97 10.52 -13.15
N GLY A 223 4.26 9.85 -14.04
CA GLY A 223 2.92 9.31 -13.77
C GLY A 223 2.92 8.32 -12.61
N LEU A 224 3.89 7.40 -12.58
CA LEU A 224 4.09 6.49 -11.45
C LEU A 224 4.26 7.26 -10.13
N ARG A 225 5.12 8.28 -10.13
CA ARG A 225 5.33 9.16 -8.97
C ARG A 225 4.02 9.81 -8.51
N GLU A 226 3.24 10.34 -9.45
CA GLU A 226 1.97 11.02 -9.17
C GLU A 226 0.91 10.07 -8.58
N HIS A 227 0.83 8.83 -9.06
CA HIS A 227 -0.03 7.81 -8.48
C HIS A 227 0.32 7.53 -7.01
N PHE A 228 1.60 7.34 -6.70
CA PHE A 228 2.03 7.06 -5.33
C PHE A 228 1.98 8.27 -4.40
N ILE A 229 2.23 9.49 -4.89
CA ILE A 229 1.98 10.72 -4.11
C ILE A 229 0.50 10.85 -3.77
N THR A 230 -0.39 10.59 -4.74
CA THR A 230 -1.83 10.60 -4.52
C THR A 230 -2.24 9.54 -3.49
N PHE A 231 -1.66 8.33 -3.60
CA PHE A 231 -1.85 7.27 -2.63
C PHE A 231 -1.42 7.75 -1.23
N GLN A 232 -0.22 8.30 -1.08
CA GLN A 232 0.30 8.81 0.20
C GLN A 232 -0.63 9.85 0.83
N ALA A 233 -1.12 10.79 0.02
CA ALA A 233 -1.97 11.87 0.48
C ALA A 233 -3.34 11.37 0.96
N LYS A 234 -3.91 10.36 0.28
CA LYS A 234 -5.27 9.88 0.56
C LYS A 234 -5.35 8.72 1.55
N ALA A 235 -4.32 7.87 1.63
CA ALA A 235 -4.29 6.75 2.56
C ALA A 235 -3.41 7.05 3.77
N CYS A 236 -2.11 7.32 3.57
CA CYS A 236 -1.15 7.28 4.67
C CYS A 236 -1.32 8.46 5.66
N ARG A 237 -1.59 9.67 5.17
CA ARG A 237 -1.74 10.86 6.04
C ARG A 237 -2.99 10.79 6.94
N PRO A 238 -4.18 10.45 6.44
CA PRO A 238 -5.36 10.29 7.30
C PRO A 238 -5.23 9.13 8.28
N ILE A 239 -4.67 8.00 7.85
CA ILE A 239 -4.52 6.80 8.69
C ILE A 239 -3.52 7.04 9.83
N SER A 240 -2.49 7.86 9.62
CA SER A 240 -1.54 8.25 10.68
C SER A 240 -2.17 9.10 11.80
N SER A 241 -3.37 9.63 11.58
CA SER A 241 -4.15 10.36 12.60
C SER A 241 -5.17 9.50 13.33
N MET A 242 -5.29 8.21 13.00
CA MET A 242 -6.18 7.28 13.68
C MET A 242 -5.56 6.82 15.02
N PRO A 243 -6.26 6.98 16.17
CA PRO A 243 -5.73 6.67 17.50
C PRO A 243 -5.19 5.24 17.67
N VAL A 244 -5.75 4.28 16.93
CA VAL A 244 -5.42 2.85 17.02
C VAL A 244 -4.12 2.49 16.28
N VAL A 245 -3.66 3.33 15.35
CA VAL A 245 -2.48 3.03 14.50
C VAL A 245 -1.17 3.46 15.18
N LEU A 246 -1.22 4.22 16.28
CA LEU A 246 -0.06 4.77 16.98
C LEU A 246 0.24 3.99 18.27
N ASP A 247 1.05 2.93 18.17
CA ASP A 247 1.78 2.45 19.36
C ASP A 247 3.08 3.24 19.54
N THR A 248 3.43 3.43 20.79
CA THR A 248 4.37 4.37 21.40
C THR A 248 5.78 4.38 20.79
N HIS A 249 6.20 3.31 20.13
CA HIS A 249 7.49 3.22 19.43
C HIS A 249 7.54 3.98 18.09
N GLN A 250 6.38 4.37 17.52
CA GLN A 250 6.29 5.03 16.20
C GLN A 250 6.11 6.55 16.25
N LYS A 251 5.87 7.16 17.42
CA LYS A 251 5.82 8.63 17.55
C LYS A 251 7.12 9.29 17.06
N TYR A 252 8.26 8.63 17.22
CA TYR A 252 9.56 9.14 16.74
C TYR A 252 9.72 9.07 15.22
N LEU A 253 9.18 8.02 14.58
CA LEU A 253 9.25 7.89 13.12
C LEU A 253 8.27 8.85 12.45
N ILE A 254 7.06 9.04 12.99
CA ILE A 254 6.03 9.92 12.42
C ILE A 254 6.30 11.40 12.74
N ALA A 255 6.90 11.74 13.89
CA ALA A 255 7.31 13.13 14.18
C ALA A 255 8.40 13.61 13.20
N SER A 256 9.27 12.72 12.72
CA SER A 256 10.17 13.00 11.59
C SER A 256 9.41 13.27 10.27
N TRP A 257 8.15 12.84 10.13
CA TRP A 257 7.34 12.99 8.91
C TRP A 257 6.55 14.30 8.84
N ALA A 258 6.32 14.99 9.97
CA ALA A 258 5.56 16.24 10.00
C ALA A 258 6.44 17.50 9.90
N SER A 259 7.73 17.41 10.24
CA SER A 259 8.61 18.59 10.34
C SER A 259 9.15 19.13 9.01
N GLY A 260 8.91 18.48 7.86
CA GLY A 260 9.31 19.04 6.57
C GLY A 260 10.82 19.26 6.38
N ASP A 261 11.67 18.73 7.26
CA ASP A 261 13.12 18.85 7.15
C ASP A 261 13.68 17.74 6.25
N ILE A 262 13.49 17.93 4.95
CA ILE A 262 14.47 17.49 3.96
C ILE A 262 14.98 18.77 3.29
N GLN A 263 15.73 19.55 4.05
CA GLN A 263 16.70 20.48 3.47
C GLN A 263 18.02 19.71 3.25
N ASN A 264 18.41 19.64 1.97
CA ASN A 264 19.77 19.54 1.44
C ASN A 264 20.76 18.57 2.13
N GLY A 265 21.00 17.46 1.45
CA GLY A 265 22.26 16.70 1.48
C GLY A 265 22.59 16.24 0.06
#